data_AF-A0A953TTE5-F1
#
_entry.id   AF-A0A953TTE5-F1
#
_cell.length_a   1.000
_cell.length_b   1.000
_cell.length_c   1.000
_cell.angle_alpha   90.00
_cell.angle_beta   90.00
_cell.angle_gamma   90.00
#
_symmetry.space_group_name_H-M   'P 1'
#
loop_
_entity.id
_entity.type
_entity.pdbx_description
1 polymer ?
#
loop_
_entity_poly.entity_id
_entity_poly.type
_entity_poly.pdbx_seq_one_letter_code
_entity_poly.pdbx_strand_id
1 'polypeptide(L)'
;MELDKVLEFAAILAWEDLMRAAKPCSVRVEYQCEPGASLDYLQVWSDEGEGCQHLVCDYWTWSSPTHPSGVRFRNGYHSDKLGQTLDFIVKNQDQFTRRADACRDGLILIDPPTEGERTEADIRMKGLHSAATNISRVVDERVATL
;
A
#
# COMPACT_ATOMS: atom_id res chain seq x y z
N MET A 1 13.01 -3.38 -4.67
CA MET A 1 11.72 -4.12 -4.72
C MET A 1 10.74 -3.25 -5.46
N GLU A 2 9.88 -3.82 -6.29
CA GLU A 2 8.94 -3.05 -7.11
C GLU A 2 7.75 -2.54 -6.29
N LEU A 3 7.24 -1.34 -6.61
CA LEU A 3 6.09 -0.74 -5.90
C LEU A 3 4.90 -1.69 -5.85
N ASP A 4 4.56 -2.31 -6.99
CA ASP A 4 3.44 -3.26 -7.09
C ASP A 4 3.55 -4.36 -6.05
N LYS A 5 4.75 -4.92 -5.91
CA LYS A 5 4.98 -6.01 -4.98
C LYS A 5 4.82 -5.57 -3.53
N VAL A 6 5.21 -4.34 -3.20
CA VAL A 6 5.07 -3.81 -1.83
C VAL A 6 3.60 -3.49 -1.52
N LEU A 7 2.85 -2.96 -2.48
CA LEU A 7 1.40 -2.73 -2.34
C LEU A 7 0.63 -4.06 -2.22
N GLU A 8 1.01 -5.08 -2.98
CA GLU A 8 0.48 -6.45 -2.86
C GLU A 8 0.72 -7.00 -1.45
N PHE A 9 1.94 -6.88 -0.92
CA PHE A 9 2.25 -7.31 0.44
C PHE A 9 1.46 -6.55 1.51
N ALA A 10 1.18 -5.25 1.31
CA ALA A 10 0.34 -4.49 2.23
C ALA A 10 -1.08 -5.09 2.32
N ALA A 11 -1.68 -5.44 1.18
CA ALA A 11 -3.00 -6.07 1.13
C ALA A 11 -2.98 -7.48 1.74
N ILE A 12 -1.97 -8.30 1.42
CA ILE A 12 -1.79 -9.65 1.98
C ILE A 12 -1.69 -9.60 3.51
N LEU A 13 -0.93 -8.66 4.04
CA LEU A 13 -0.73 -8.53 5.48
C LEU A 13 -1.97 -8.01 6.21
N ALA A 14 -2.82 -7.24 5.55
CA ALA A 14 -4.07 -6.72 6.10
C ALA A 14 -5.28 -7.64 5.82
N TRP A 15 -5.07 -8.80 5.20
CA TRP A 15 -6.14 -9.64 4.67
C TRP A 15 -7.25 -9.98 5.68
N GLU A 16 -6.88 -10.30 6.92
CA GLU A 16 -7.88 -10.64 7.96
C GLU A 16 -8.81 -9.47 8.32
N ASP A 17 -8.32 -8.24 8.25
CA ASP A 17 -9.13 -7.05 8.49
C ASP A 17 -10.04 -6.76 7.28
N LEU A 18 -9.53 -7.01 6.07
CA LEU A 18 -10.29 -6.90 4.83
C LEU A 18 -11.42 -7.93 4.77
N MET A 19 -11.21 -9.13 5.30
CA MET A 19 -12.24 -10.18 5.40
C MET A 19 -13.29 -9.97 6.50
N ARG A 20 -13.15 -8.93 7.34
CA ARG A 20 -14.03 -8.74 8.50
C ARG A 20 -15.30 -7.97 8.16
N ALA A 21 -15.22 -7.01 7.24
CA ALA A 21 -16.38 -6.20 6.87
C ALA A 21 -17.27 -6.89 5.82
N ALA A 22 -16.67 -7.73 4.97
CA ALA A 22 -17.34 -8.62 4.04
C ALA A 22 -16.49 -9.88 3.83
N LYS A 23 -16.99 -10.90 3.13
CA LYS A 23 -16.18 -12.06 2.70
C LYS A 23 -15.71 -11.89 1.26
N PRO A 24 -14.78 -10.98 0.95
CA PRO A 24 -14.33 -10.78 -0.42
C PRO A 24 -13.64 -12.04 -0.97
N CYS A 25 -13.89 -12.28 -2.25
CA CYS A 25 -13.19 -13.27 -3.04
C CYS A 25 -11.82 -12.76 -3.49
N SER A 26 -11.65 -11.46 -3.70
CA SER A 26 -10.37 -10.85 -4.05
C SER A 26 -10.26 -9.39 -3.59
N VAL A 27 -9.04 -8.87 -3.58
CA VAL A 27 -8.72 -7.46 -3.32
C VAL A 27 -8.02 -6.90 -4.55
N ARG A 28 -8.28 -5.63 -4.84
CA ARG A 28 -7.72 -4.95 -6.00
C ARG A 28 -7.16 -3.60 -5.56
N VAL A 29 -5.91 -3.34 -5.91
CA VAL A 29 -5.28 -2.03 -5.69
C VAL A 29 -5.17 -1.32 -7.02
N GLU A 30 -5.77 -0.14 -7.10
CA GLU A 30 -5.69 0.76 -8.25
C GLU A 30 -4.90 1.99 -7.83
N TYR A 31 -4.01 2.45 -8.69
CA TYR A 31 -3.21 3.63 -8.36
C TYR A 31 -2.81 4.38 -9.63
N GLN A 32 -2.61 5.68 -9.50
CA GLN A 32 -2.15 6.52 -10.61
C GLN A 32 -0.74 7.02 -10.36
N CYS A 33 0.14 6.80 -11.33
CA CYS A 33 1.52 7.23 -11.30
C CYS A 33 1.92 7.68 -12.71
N GLU A 34 1.99 9.00 -12.94
CA GLU A 34 2.57 9.47 -14.20
C GLU A 34 4.05 9.00 -14.31
N PRO A 35 4.55 8.67 -15.52
CA PRO A 35 5.95 8.31 -15.70
C PRO A 35 6.88 9.41 -15.16
N GLY A 36 7.72 9.05 -14.20
CA GLY A 36 8.64 9.99 -13.52
C GLY A 36 8.01 10.80 -12.37
N ALA A 37 6.72 10.60 -12.07
CA ALA A 37 6.05 11.23 -10.94
C ALA A 37 5.92 10.28 -9.74
N SER A 38 5.69 10.89 -8.59
CA SER A 38 5.28 10.17 -7.39
C SER A 38 3.83 9.69 -7.50
N LEU A 39 3.52 8.63 -6.77
CA LEU A 39 2.16 8.18 -6.54
C LEU A 39 1.41 9.25 -5.76
N ASP A 40 0.34 9.79 -6.32
CA ASP A 40 -0.48 10.82 -5.67
C ASP A 40 -1.77 10.27 -5.07
N TYR A 41 -2.23 9.13 -5.60
CA TYR A 41 -3.51 8.55 -5.28
C TYR A 41 -3.51 7.03 -5.46
N LEU A 42 -4.11 6.32 -4.51
CA LEU A 42 -4.44 4.91 -4.65
C LEU A 42 -5.78 4.58 -4.02
N GLN A 43 -6.42 3.53 -4.53
CA GLN A 43 -7.65 2.94 -4.01
C GLN A 43 -7.43 1.45 -3.77
N VAL A 44 -8.01 0.97 -2.67
CA VAL A 44 -8.11 -0.46 -2.37
C VAL A 44 -9.58 -0.83 -2.46
N TRP A 45 -9.88 -1.81 -3.31
CA TRP A 45 -11.21 -2.34 -3.54
C TRP A 45 -11.26 -3.79 -3.07
N SER A 46 -12.41 -4.21 -2.58
CA SER A 46 -12.73 -5.60 -2.32
C SER A 46 -13.79 -6.06 -3.31
N ASP A 47 -13.63 -7.26 -3.86
CA ASP A 47 -14.61 -7.90 -4.73
C ASP A 47 -15.24 -9.08 -3.98
N GLU A 48 -16.55 -9.09 -3.82
CA GLU A 48 -17.29 -10.12 -3.08
C GLU A 48 -17.71 -11.32 -3.96
N GLY A 49 -17.35 -11.31 -5.24
CA GLY A 49 -17.96 -12.19 -6.23
C GLY A 49 -19.31 -11.64 -6.70
N GLU A 50 -19.84 -12.23 -7.78
CA GLU A 50 -21.11 -11.83 -8.41
C GLU A 50 -21.16 -10.38 -8.94
N GLY A 51 -19.99 -9.72 -9.04
CA GLY A 51 -19.87 -8.35 -9.54
C GLY A 51 -20.06 -7.26 -8.47
N CYS A 52 -20.14 -7.62 -7.19
CA CYS A 52 -20.23 -6.65 -6.10
C CYS A 52 -18.83 -6.17 -5.70
N GLN A 53 -18.58 -4.87 -5.88
CA GLN A 53 -17.31 -4.23 -5.56
C GLN A 53 -17.51 -3.13 -4.52
N HIS A 54 -16.67 -3.14 -3.48
CA HIS A 54 -16.72 -2.18 -2.40
C HIS A 54 -15.38 -1.47 -2.25
N LEU A 55 -15.42 -0.15 -2.19
CA LEU A 55 -14.24 0.65 -1.87
C LEU A 55 -13.89 0.43 -0.39
N VAL A 56 -12.72 -0.14 -0.13
CA VAL A 56 -12.20 -0.38 1.22
C VAL A 56 -11.63 0.93 1.76
N CYS A 57 -10.67 1.51 1.03
CA CYS A 57 -10.07 2.78 1.37
C CYS A 57 -9.49 3.49 0.15
N ASP A 58 -9.36 4.81 0.26
CA ASP A 58 -8.52 5.63 -0.59
C ASP A 58 -7.34 6.22 0.20
N TYR A 59 -6.22 6.48 -0.49
CA TYR A 59 -5.08 7.22 0.07
C TYR A 59 -4.75 8.41 -0.82
N TRP A 60 -4.56 9.58 -0.21
CA TRP A 60 -4.20 10.83 -0.90
C TRP A 60 -2.88 11.36 -0.35
N THR A 61 -1.94 11.73 -1.21
CA THR A 61 -0.70 12.41 -0.78
C THR A 61 -0.94 13.87 -0.39
N TRP A 62 -2.00 14.47 -0.92
CA TRP A 62 -2.32 15.87 -0.73
C TRP A 62 -3.66 16.04 -0.03
N SER A 63 -3.81 17.14 0.70
CA SER A 63 -5.05 17.49 1.37
C SER A 63 -5.93 18.34 0.47
N SER A 64 -7.20 17.97 0.36
CA SER A 64 -8.27 18.71 -0.30
C SER A 64 -9.36 19.09 0.70
N PRO A 65 -10.24 20.07 0.40
CA PRO A 65 -11.36 20.40 1.28
C PRO A 65 -12.31 19.23 1.56
N THR A 66 -12.34 18.23 0.68
CA THR A 66 -13.20 17.04 0.80
C THR A 66 -12.47 15.80 1.31
N HIS A 67 -11.13 15.86 1.39
CA HIS A 67 -10.29 14.72 1.75
C HIS A 67 -8.96 15.14 2.41
N PRO A 68 -8.72 14.80 3.70
CA PRO A 68 -7.40 14.98 4.28
C PRO A 68 -6.40 14.02 3.61
N SER A 69 -5.12 14.41 3.56
CA SER A 69 -4.05 13.49 3.14
C SER A 69 -3.98 12.27 4.06
N GLY A 70 -3.54 11.14 3.51
CA GLY A 70 -3.45 9.85 4.19
C GLY A 70 -4.58 8.91 3.81
N VAL A 71 -4.69 7.81 4.57
CA VAL A 71 -5.71 6.78 4.35
C VAL A 71 -7.08 7.23 4.84
N ARG A 72 -8.13 6.87 4.10
CA ARG A 72 -9.52 6.98 4.53
C ARG A 72 -10.27 5.71 4.20
N PHE A 73 -10.72 5.02 5.24
CA PHE A 73 -11.57 3.85 5.09
C PHE A 73 -13.03 4.22 4.82
N ARG A 74 -13.74 3.33 4.11
CA ARG A 74 -15.13 3.49 3.70
C ARG A 74 -15.91 2.20 3.94
N ASN A 75 -17.23 2.24 3.77
CA ASN A 75 -18.10 1.04 3.82
C ASN A 75 -17.94 0.18 5.09
N GLY A 76 -17.59 0.79 6.23
CA GLY A 76 -17.37 0.08 7.49
C GLY A 76 -16.05 -0.69 7.59
N TYR A 77 -15.20 -0.66 6.55
CA TYR A 77 -13.85 -1.20 6.62
C TYR A 77 -12.99 -0.40 7.59
N HIS A 78 -12.02 -1.08 8.20
CA HIS A 78 -10.99 -0.46 9.03
C HIS A 78 -9.80 -1.41 9.18
N SER A 79 -8.58 -0.91 9.01
CA SER A 79 -7.35 -1.65 9.32
C SER A 79 -6.21 -0.70 9.64
N ASP A 80 -5.81 -0.66 10.92
CA ASP A 80 -4.63 0.13 11.34
C ASP A 80 -3.38 -0.34 10.60
N LYS A 81 -3.26 -1.66 10.41
CA LYS A 81 -2.13 -2.29 9.73
C LYS A 81 -2.05 -1.84 8.28
N LEU A 82 -3.16 -1.87 7.53
CA LEU A 82 -3.17 -1.41 6.15
C LEU A 82 -2.85 0.09 6.07
N GLY A 83 -3.48 0.89 6.94
CA GLY A 83 -3.26 2.34 6.96
C GLY A 83 -1.80 2.72 7.17
N GLN A 84 -1.18 2.17 8.23
CA GLN A 84 0.24 2.40 8.54
C GLN A 84 1.17 1.91 7.44
N THR A 85 0.85 0.76 6.84
CA THR A 85 1.67 0.18 5.77
C THR A 85 1.60 1.03 4.50
N LEU A 86 0.41 1.51 4.12
CA LEU A 86 0.26 2.41 2.97
C LEU A 86 0.97 3.74 3.21
N ASP A 87 0.83 4.32 4.41
CA ASP A 87 1.58 5.53 4.81
C ASP A 87 3.09 5.34 4.63
N PHE A 88 3.63 4.22 5.11
CA PHE A 88 5.05 3.89 4.96
C PHE A 88 5.45 3.78 3.49
N ILE A 89 4.68 3.06 2.68
CA ILE A 89 4.99 2.85 1.26
C ILE A 89 4.99 4.19 0.50
N VAL A 90 3.95 4.99 0.69
CA VAL A 90 3.79 6.24 -0.06
C VAL A 90 4.84 7.28 0.34
N LYS A 91 5.24 7.33 1.62
CA LYS A 91 6.29 8.23 2.12
C LYS A 91 7.71 7.81 1.72
N ASN A 92 7.93 6.53 1.40
CA ASN A 92 9.24 5.98 1.03
C ASN A 92 9.25 5.50 -0.43
N GLN A 93 8.39 6.07 -1.27
CA GLN A 93 8.14 5.56 -2.61
C GLN A 93 9.34 5.65 -3.57
N ASP A 94 10.29 6.54 -3.27
CA ASP A 94 11.57 6.70 -3.95
C ASP A 94 12.50 5.48 -3.76
N GLN A 95 12.26 4.67 -2.73
CA GLN A 95 13.02 3.45 -2.46
C GLN A 95 12.51 2.24 -3.27
N PHE A 96 11.38 2.37 -3.98
CA PHE A 96 10.80 1.30 -4.76
C PHE A 96 11.02 1.52 -6.26
N THR A 97 11.42 0.45 -6.94
CA THR A 97 11.55 0.48 -8.38
C THR A 97 10.17 0.51 -9.03
N ARG A 98 10.05 1.19 -10.18
CA ARG A 98 8.88 1.14 -11.03
C ARG A 98 9.09 0.09 -12.12
N ARG A 99 8.02 -0.57 -12.55
CA ARG A 99 8.09 -1.42 -13.74
C ARG A 99 8.45 -0.58 -14.95
N ALA A 100 9.33 -1.10 -15.81
CA ALA A 100 9.79 -0.39 -17.00
C ALA A 100 8.66 -0.14 -18.03
N ASP A 101 7.61 -0.97 -17.97
CA ASP A 101 6.40 -0.89 -18.79
C ASP A 101 5.21 -0.28 -18.03
N ALA A 102 5.43 0.38 -16.89
CA ALA A 102 4.35 0.95 -16.08
C ALA A 102 3.54 1.97 -16.90
N CYS A 103 2.27 1.65 -17.14
CA CYS A 103 1.27 2.61 -17.60
C CYS A 103 1.02 3.67 -16.51
N ARG A 104 0.36 4.78 -16.90
CA ARG A 104 -0.07 5.81 -15.93
C ARG A 104 -0.94 5.23 -14.81
N ASP A 105 -1.70 4.18 -15.12
CA ASP A 105 -2.60 3.52 -14.20
C ASP A 105 -2.05 2.12 -13.88
N GLY A 106 -1.79 1.89 -12.59
CA GLY A 106 -1.38 0.60 -12.05
C GLY A 106 -2.56 -0.18 -11.48
N LEU A 107 -2.55 -1.48 -11.70
CA LEU A 107 -3.58 -2.40 -11.22
C LEU A 107 -2.95 -3.66 -10.65
N ILE A 108 -3.30 -4.00 -9.42
CA ILE A 108 -2.87 -5.21 -8.73
C ILE A 108 -4.11 -5.99 -8.32
N LEU A 109 -4.17 -7.26 -8.67
CA LEU A 109 -5.21 -8.19 -8.26
C LEU A 109 -4.61 -9.18 -7.26
N ILE A 110 -5.24 -9.30 -6.09
CA ILE A 110 -4.80 -10.16 -5.00
C ILE A 110 -5.92 -11.14 -4.65
N ASP A 111 -5.64 -12.43 -4.85
CA ASP A 111 -6.50 -13.52 -4.42
C ASP A 111 -6.26 -13.87 -2.94
N PRO A 112 -7.10 -14.71 -2.30
CA PRO A 112 -6.93 -15.08 -0.91
C PRO A 112 -5.53 -15.68 -0.65
N PRO A 113 -4.70 -15.04 0.20
CA PRO A 113 -3.30 -15.39 0.29
C PRO A 113 -3.10 -16.68 1.07
N THR A 114 -2.14 -17.47 0.61
CA THR A 114 -1.63 -18.65 1.28
C THR A 114 -0.79 -18.28 2.51
N GLU A 115 -0.57 -19.24 3.40
CA GLU A 115 0.31 -19.05 4.57
C GLU A 115 1.76 -18.71 4.16
N GLY A 116 2.23 -19.31 3.06
CA GLY A 116 3.55 -19.02 2.49
C GLY A 116 3.68 -17.56 2.04
N GLU A 117 2.69 -17.03 1.33
CA GLU A 117 2.67 -15.64 0.87
C GLU A 117 2.58 -14.65 2.03
N ARG A 118 1.79 -14.97 3.06
CA ARG A 118 1.74 -14.15 4.29
C ARG A 118 3.09 -14.10 5.00
N THR A 119 3.77 -15.25 5.09
CA THR A 119 5.09 -15.35 5.72
C THR A 119 6.13 -14.58 4.91
N GLU A 120 6.12 -14.71 3.58
CA GLU A 120 7.01 -13.94 2.71
C GLU A 120 6.76 -12.44 2.86
N ALA A 121 5.49 -12.00 2.78
CA ALA A 121 5.12 -10.60 2.93
C ALA A 121 5.61 -10.03 4.26
N ASP A 122 5.45 -10.76 5.36
CA ASP A 122 5.89 -10.35 6.69
C ASP A 122 7.42 -10.21 6.77
N ILE A 123 8.17 -11.21 6.28
CA ILE A 123 9.65 -11.17 6.24
C ILE A 123 10.14 -9.98 5.41
N ARG A 124 9.58 -9.80 4.22
CA ARG A 124 9.97 -8.74 3.28
C ARG A 124 9.68 -7.36 3.86
N MET A 125 8.49 -7.17 4.44
CA MET A 125 8.10 -5.88 5.01
C MET A 125 8.92 -5.55 6.27
N LYS A 126 9.20 -6.51 7.16
CA LYS A 126 10.10 -6.29 8.30
C LYS A 126 11.51 -5.89 7.87
N GLY A 127 12.01 -6.49 6.80
CA GLY A 127 13.29 -6.11 6.18
C GLY A 127 13.30 -4.66 5.70
N LEU A 128 12.24 -4.19 5.05
CA LEU A 128 12.11 -2.79 4.60
C LEU A 128 12.10 -1.79 5.76
N HIS A 129 11.31 -2.03 6.80
CA HIS A 129 11.24 -1.13 7.96
C HIS A 129 12.60 -1.02 8.66
N SER A 130 13.33 -2.13 8.75
CA SER A 130 14.67 -2.16 9.32
C SER A 130 15.67 -1.36 8.46
N ALA A 131 15.58 -1.45 7.13
CA ALA A 131 16.42 -0.68 6.22
C ALA A 131 16.13 0.83 6.30
N ALA A 132 14.86 1.23 6.28
CA ALA A 132 14.45 2.63 6.37
C ALA A 132 14.89 3.30 7.69
N THR A 133 14.81 2.56 8.81
CA THR A 133 15.28 3.02 10.12
C THR A 133 16.79 3.29 10.11
N ASN A 134 17.57 2.43 9.47
CA ASN A 134 19.02 2.59 9.36
C ASN A 134 19.41 3.79 8.49
N ILE A 135 18.69 4.03 7.39
CA ILE A 135 18.94 5.17 6.49
C ILE A 135 18.68 6.49 7.23
N SER A 136 17.55 6.60 7.94
CA SER A 136 17.20 7.82 8.69
C SER A 136 18.29 8.20 9.70
N ARG A 137 18.81 7.21 10.45
CA ARG A 137 19.91 7.42 11.41
C ARG A 137 21.19 7.95 10.75
N VAL A 138 21.57 7.43 9.58
CA VAL A 138 22.77 7.86 8.87
C VAL A 138 22.64 9.29 8.32
N VAL A 139 21.43 9.69 7.88
CA VAL A 139 21.17 11.06 7.41
C VAL A 139 21.25 12.04 8.58
N ASP A 140 20.64 11.72 9.73
CA ASP A 140 20.71 12.57 10.94
C ASP A 140 22.15 12.76 11.44
N GLU A 141 22.98 11.70 11.43
CA GLU A 141 24.38 11.77 11.83
C GLU A 141 25.23 12.68 10.91
N ARG A 142 24.93 12.71 9.61
CA ARG A 142 25.62 13.56 8.62
C ARG A 142 25.21 15.03 8.69
N VAL A 143 23.97 15.32 9.09
CA VAL A 143 23.50 16.70 9.30
C VAL A 143 24.05 17.27 10.59
N ALA A 144 24.26 16.45 11.63
CA ALA A 144 24.83 16.88 12.91
C ALA A 144 26.34 17.17 12.89
N THR A 145 27.05 16.90 11.78
CA THR A 145 28.50 17.13 11.62
C THR A 145 28.88 18.32 10.74
N LEU A 146 27.90 19.16 10.35
CA LEU A 146 28.08 20.42 9.63
C LEU A 146 27.84 21.62 10.54
#